data_AF-A0A5B8W0F9-F1
#
_entry.id   AF-A0A5B8W0F9-F1
#
_cell.length_a   1.000
_cell.length_b   1.000
_cell.length_c   1.000
_cell.angle_alpha   90.00
_cell.angle_beta   90.00
_cell.angle_gamma   90.00
#
_symmetry.space_group_name_H-M   'P 1'
#
loop_
_entity.id
_entity.type
_entity.pdbx_description
1 polymer ?
#
loop_
_entity_poly.entity_id
_entity_poly.type
_entity_poly.pdbx_seq_one_letter_code
_entity_poly.pdbx_strand_id
1 'polypeptide(L)'
;MLVQNHFFKFRKPFDYSVHRYDIGRAFFSNRRLEDNFFLLKVYKIDVTEYNQFYDYQLDYYLTANPESEENFFNHVHDIVTSRIRHFKRQDPFSAKYANGLEQTRKLESFLEFLKTIDQWHKIEPLESVIGEKDKLIAQLKQRIAELEAQLKQAKEFDANEKVVITNGYIAAFMDLVNQMQSLTSEKTKLVSSQGQSPWYKMIAKYFMHGDKPISIDTARNYFPARKNDKPSKYIEIAERDKLFKIILKDKK
;
A
#
# COMPACT_ATOMS: atom_id res chain seq x y z
N MET A 1 48.49 -11.35 26.13
CA MET A 1 47.63 -10.37 25.42
C MET A 1 46.30 -10.33 26.14
N LEU A 2 45.93 -9.17 26.71
CA LEU A 2 44.65 -9.04 27.43
C LEU A 2 43.52 -8.97 26.39
N VAL A 3 42.69 -10.00 26.34
CA VAL A 3 41.45 -10.03 25.55
C VAL A 3 40.51 -8.99 26.17
N GLN A 4 40.39 -7.83 25.54
CA GLN A 4 39.42 -6.81 25.97
C GLN A 4 38.10 -7.07 25.25
N ASN A 5 37.18 -7.75 25.94
CA ASN A 5 35.79 -8.02 25.53
C ASN A 5 34.93 -6.74 25.60
N HIS A 6 35.18 -5.78 24.72
CA HIS A 6 34.35 -4.58 24.60
C HIS A 6 33.34 -4.77 23.47
N PHE A 7 32.06 -4.51 23.76
CA PHE A 7 31.00 -4.62 22.75
C PHE A 7 31.07 -3.50 21.72
N PHE A 8 31.56 -2.31 22.10
CA PHE A 8 31.44 -1.12 21.25
C PHE A 8 32.76 -0.44 20.93
N LYS A 9 32.84 0.12 19.72
CA LYS A 9 33.94 0.91 19.20
C LYS A 9 33.88 2.34 19.72
N PHE A 10 34.81 2.67 20.61
CA PHE A 10 35.03 4.04 21.07
C PHE A 10 35.91 4.81 20.11
N ARG A 11 35.64 6.11 20.00
CA ARG A 11 36.59 7.05 19.38
C ARG A 11 37.90 7.07 20.16
N LYS A 12 39.01 7.23 19.45
CA LYS A 12 40.31 7.47 20.08
C LYS A 12 40.36 8.89 20.67
N PRO A 13 40.99 9.10 21.84
CA PRO A 13 41.25 10.43 22.35
C PRO A 13 42.07 11.24 21.34
N PHE A 14 41.74 12.52 21.16
CA PHE A 14 42.42 13.43 20.22
C PHE A 14 42.39 13.00 18.74
N ASP A 15 41.47 12.11 18.36
CA ASP A 15 41.23 11.79 16.96
C ASP A 15 40.35 12.87 16.33
N TYR A 16 40.85 13.48 15.25
CA TYR A 16 40.20 14.54 14.47
C TYR A 16 39.48 14.00 13.22
N SER A 17 39.64 12.70 12.91
CA SER A 17 38.96 12.01 11.80
C SER A 17 38.05 10.89 12.33
N VAL A 18 37.23 11.23 13.32
CA VAL A 18 36.34 10.27 14.00
C VAL A 18 35.29 9.76 13.04
N HIS A 19 35.11 8.44 13.01
CA HIS A 19 34.04 7.87 12.22
C HIS A 19 32.68 8.30 12.78
N ARG A 20 31.71 8.56 11.90
CA ARG A 20 30.36 9.01 12.31
C ARG A 20 29.74 8.11 13.37
N TYR A 21 30.06 6.83 13.39
CA TYR A 21 29.49 5.83 14.29
C TYR A 21 30.35 5.48 15.51
N ASP A 22 31.52 6.09 15.69
CA ASP A 22 32.26 5.92 16.94
C ASP A 22 31.49 6.52 18.12
N ILE A 23 31.52 5.81 19.25
CA ILE A 23 30.89 6.24 20.50
C ILE A 23 31.92 6.90 21.45
N GLY A 24 31.44 7.62 22.47
CA GLY A 24 32.32 8.32 23.43
C GLY A 24 32.55 9.81 23.13
N ARG A 25 33.34 10.47 23.98
CA ARG A 25 33.66 11.91 23.86
C ARG A 25 35.16 12.11 23.56
N ALA A 26 35.49 13.23 22.93
CA ALA A 26 36.86 13.56 22.49
C ALA A 26 37.92 13.48 23.59
N PHE A 27 37.56 13.87 24.80
CA PHE A 27 38.46 13.96 25.95
C PHE A 27 38.10 12.97 27.07
N PHE A 28 37.09 12.12 26.88
CA PHE A 28 36.63 11.20 27.91
C PHE A 28 36.11 9.89 27.31
N SER A 29 36.83 8.81 27.60
CA SER A 29 36.46 7.43 27.28
C SER A 29 36.39 6.62 28.57
N ASN A 30 35.18 6.46 29.12
CA ASN A 30 34.96 5.52 30.23
C ASN A 30 34.30 4.27 29.69
N ARG A 31 35.11 3.22 29.50
CA ARG A 31 34.66 1.90 29.01
C ARG A 31 33.62 1.26 29.91
N ARG A 32 33.59 1.57 31.22
CA ARG A 32 32.54 1.08 32.14
C ARG A 32 31.15 1.64 31.83
N LEU A 33 31.06 2.67 30.98
CA LEU A 33 29.81 3.30 30.58
C LEU A 33 29.53 3.07 29.08
N GLU A 34 30.10 2.02 28.47
CA GLU A 34 29.97 1.75 27.04
C GLU A 34 28.51 1.67 26.58
N ASP A 35 27.66 0.96 27.31
CA ASP A 35 26.21 0.89 27.01
C ASP A 35 25.56 2.29 27.01
N ASN A 36 25.93 3.15 27.96
CA ASN A 36 25.40 4.52 28.02
C ASN A 36 25.86 5.33 26.82
N PHE A 37 27.11 5.17 26.37
CA PHE A 37 27.62 5.86 25.20
C PHE A 37 26.98 5.36 23.89
N PHE A 38 26.70 4.06 23.80
CA PHE A 38 25.92 3.48 22.71
C PHE A 38 24.52 4.08 22.66
N LEU A 39 23.77 4.05 23.77
CA LEU A 39 22.42 4.61 23.85
C LEU A 39 22.40 6.12 23.56
N LEU A 40 23.38 6.87 24.05
CA LEU A 40 23.55 8.29 23.73
C LEU A 40 23.75 8.55 22.24
N LYS A 41 24.30 7.58 21.50
CA LYS A 41 24.44 7.67 20.05
C LYS A 41 23.11 7.40 19.37
N VAL A 42 22.39 6.34 19.78
CA VAL A 42 21.05 6.01 19.29
C VAL A 42 20.08 7.20 19.40
N TYR A 43 20.12 7.95 20.51
CA TYR A 43 19.26 9.14 20.68
C TYR A 43 19.51 10.24 19.65
N LYS A 44 20.71 10.30 19.07
CA LYS A 44 21.15 11.41 18.22
C LYS A 44 21.05 11.12 16.73
N ILE A 45 21.13 9.86 16.34
CA ILE A 45 21.09 9.46 14.94
C ILE A 45 19.64 9.31 14.45
N ASP A 46 19.46 9.36 13.14
CA ASP A 46 18.16 9.12 12.51
C ASP A 46 17.87 7.62 12.36
N VAL A 47 16.58 7.26 12.25
CA VAL A 47 16.14 5.87 12.06
C VAL A 47 16.75 5.26 10.79
N THR A 48 16.94 6.06 9.74
CA THR A 48 17.60 5.64 8.49
C THR A 48 19.06 5.22 8.67
N GLU A 49 19.70 5.62 9.78
CA GLU A 49 21.09 5.30 10.09
C GLU A 49 21.26 4.12 11.03
N TYR A 50 20.16 3.55 11.56
CA TYR A 50 20.23 2.51 12.59
C TYR A 50 20.98 1.26 12.11
N ASN A 51 20.71 0.82 10.88
CA ASN A 51 21.39 -0.34 10.30
C ASN A 51 22.90 -0.11 10.19
N GLN A 52 23.31 1.00 9.57
CA GLN A 52 24.73 1.34 9.37
C GLN A 52 25.47 1.53 10.70
N PHE A 53 24.80 2.10 11.71
CA PHE A 53 25.37 2.24 13.05
C PHE A 53 25.52 0.88 13.75
N TYR A 54 24.52 0.01 13.65
CA TYR A 54 24.55 -1.34 14.22
C TYR A 54 25.66 -2.18 13.59
N ASP A 55 25.68 -2.27 12.26
CA ASP A 55 26.66 -3.04 11.48
C ASP A 55 28.09 -2.58 11.81
N TYR A 56 28.32 -1.26 11.88
CA TYR A 56 29.64 -0.72 12.25
C TYR A 56 30.13 -1.15 13.63
N GLN A 57 29.22 -1.24 14.61
CA GLN A 57 29.55 -1.68 15.97
C GLN A 57 29.72 -3.19 16.04
N LEU A 58 28.90 -3.94 15.30
CA LEU A 58 28.99 -5.38 15.16
C LEU A 58 30.32 -5.79 14.51
N ASP A 59 30.69 -5.17 13.39
CA ASP A 59 31.96 -5.42 12.68
C ASP A 59 33.15 -5.25 13.62
N TYR A 60 33.14 -4.18 14.43
CA TYR A 60 34.18 -3.97 15.45
C TYR A 60 34.21 -5.11 16.48
N TYR A 61 33.06 -5.51 17.01
CA TYR A 61 32.97 -6.57 18.00
C TYR A 61 33.47 -7.92 17.44
N LEU A 62 33.08 -8.24 16.20
CA LEU A 62 33.48 -9.47 15.51
C LEU A 62 34.98 -9.53 15.21
N THR A 63 35.69 -8.39 15.12
CA THR A 63 37.15 -8.41 14.99
C THR A 63 37.87 -9.08 16.17
N ALA A 64 37.29 -9.00 17.36
CA ALA A 64 37.83 -9.62 18.57
C ALA A 64 37.10 -10.91 18.97
N ASN A 65 35.84 -11.07 18.55
CA ASN A 65 34.98 -12.21 18.88
C ASN A 65 34.34 -12.78 17.61
N PRO A 66 35.10 -13.52 16.77
CA PRO A 66 34.54 -14.18 15.60
C PRO A 66 33.35 -15.07 15.99
N GLU A 67 32.34 -15.15 15.11
CA GLU A 67 31.16 -16.04 15.27
C GLU A 67 30.27 -15.73 16.50
N SER A 68 30.45 -14.59 17.17
CA SER A 68 29.66 -14.20 18.35
C SER A 68 28.56 -13.18 18.05
N GLU A 69 28.01 -13.18 16.84
CA GLU A 69 26.98 -12.24 16.40
C GLU A 69 25.74 -12.26 17.31
N GLU A 70 25.26 -13.45 17.69
CA GLU A 70 24.12 -13.61 18.60
C GLU A 70 24.38 -12.95 19.96
N ASN A 71 25.61 -13.06 20.49
CA ASN A 71 25.98 -12.45 21.77
C ASN A 71 25.92 -10.93 21.69
N PHE A 72 26.38 -10.35 20.57
CA PHE A 72 26.27 -8.92 20.33
C PHE A 72 24.81 -8.48 20.22
N PHE A 73 24.00 -9.20 19.44
CA PHE A 73 22.57 -8.93 19.31
C PHE A 73 21.85 -8.97 20.66
N ASN A 74 22.06 -10.02 21.45
CA ASN A 74 21.47 -10.17 22.78
C ASN A 74 21.88 -9.02 23.70
N HIS A 75 23.16 -8.64 23.72
CA HIS A 75 23.64 -7.52 24.53
C HIS A 75 22.95 -6.21 24.14
N VAL A 76 22.90 -5.89 22.83
CA VAL A 76 22.26 -4.68 22.32
C VAL A 76 20.76 -4.67 22.64
N HIS A 77 20.07 -5.80 22.46
CA HIS A 77 18.66 -5.94 22.80
C HIS A 77 18.42 -5.71 24.30
N ASP A 78 19.24 -6.31 25.17
CA ASP A 78 19.10 -6.21 26.62
C ASP A 78 19.32 -4.78 27.13
N ILE A 79 20.32 -4.06 26.62
CA ILE A 79 20.57 -2.68 27.04
C ILE A 79 19.44 -1.74 26.59
N VAL A 80 18.88 -1.95 25.40
CA VAL A 80 17.78 -1.14 24.85
C VAL A 80 16.50 -1.38 25.65
N THR A 81 16.11 -2.64 25.82
CA THR A 81 14.89 -3.01 26.58
C THR A 81 14.98 -2.60 28.05
N SER A 82 16.14 -2.78 28.68
CA SER A 82 16.38 -2.37 30.06
C SER A 82 16.28 -0.85 30.22
N ARG A 83 16.77 -0.08 29.24
CA ARG A 83 16.66 1.38 29.25
C ARG A 83 15.23 1.87 29.03
N ILE A 84 14.48 1.26 28.11
CA ILE A 84 13.04 1.54 27.93
C ILE A 84 12.31 1.30 29.25
N ARG A 85 12.56 0.16 29.91
CA ARG A 85 11.95 -0.17 31.20
C ARG A 85 12.33 0.83 32.30
N HIS A 86 13.57 1.32 32.30
CA HIS A 86 14.00 2.36 33.23
C HIS A 86 13.19 3.66 33.05
N PHE A 87 13.03 4.15 31.82
CA PHE A 87 12.25 5.36 31.56
C PHE A 87 10.76 5.19 31.86
N LYS A 88 10.17 4.04 31.50
CA LYS A 88 8.75 3.75 31.80
C LYS A 88 8.42 3.68 33.29
N ARG A 89 9.42 3.46 34.15
CA ARG A 89 9.26 3.45 35.62
C ARG A 89 9.51 4.81 36.28
N GLN A 90 9.94 5.83 35.53
CA GLN A 90 10.16 7.16 36.09
C GLN A 90 8.83 7.84 36.43
N ASP A 91 8.84 8.66 37.48
CA ASP A 91 7.68 9.44 37.90
C ASP A 91 7.21 10.39 36.77
N PRO A 92 5.95 10.23 36.30
CA PRO A 92 5.35 11.09 35.27
C PRO A 92 5.32 12.58 35.61
N PHE A 93 5.40 12.94 36.89
CA PHE A 93 5.34 14.33 37.36
C PHE A 93 6.73 14.98 37.51
N SER A 94 7.80 14.26 37.18
CA SER A 94 9.16 14.80 37.25
C SER A 94 9.55 15.56 35.97
N ALA A 95 10.33 16.64 36.10
CA ALA A 95 10.87 17.37 34.94
C ALA A 95 11.76 16.51 34.02
N LYS A 96 12.26 15.36 34.52
CA LYS A 96 13.04 14.39 33.75
C LYS A 96 12.18 13.50 32.85
N TYR A 97 10.88 13.43 33.10
CA TYR A 97 9.94 12.57 32.36
C TYR A 97 9.80 12.96 30.89
N ALA A 98 9.73 14.27 30.58
CA ALA A 98 9.59 14.73 29.20
C ALA A 98 10.77 14.30 28.31
N ASN A 99 12.01 14.45 28.80
CA ASN A 99 13.21 13.97 28.12
C ASN A 99 13.25 12.44 28.04
N GLY A 100 12.77 11.75 29.09
CA GLY A 100 12.65 10.30 29.11
C GLY A 100 11.67 9.77 28.05
N LEU A 101 10.59 10.51 27.77
CA LEU A 101 9.60 10.13 26.76
C LEU A 101 10.17 10.17 25.34
N GLU A 102 10.90 11.23 24.99
CA GLU A 102 11.53 11.34 23.67
C GLU A 102 12.61 10.26 23.48
N GLN A 103 13.44 10.04 24.49
CA GLN A 103 14.45 8.97 24.48
C GLN A 103 13.81 7.58 24.40
N THR A 104 12.67 7.38 25.08
CA THR A 104 11.89 6.13 24.98
C THR A 104 11.42 5.89 23.55
N ARG A 105 10.86 6.90 22.88
CA ARG A 105 10.42 6.77 21.47
C ARG A 105 11.58 6.40 20.55
N LYS A 106 12.74 7.03 20.71
CA LYS A 106 13.95 6.69 19.93
C LYS A 106 14.38 5.24 20.14
N LEU A 107 14.33 4.75 21.38
CA LEU A 107 14.66 3.36 21.71
C LEU A 107 13.61 2.37 21.22
N GLU A 108 12.31 2.72 21.27
CA GLU A 108 11.25 1.90 20.70
C GLU A 108 11.42 1.78 19.18
N SER A 109 11.74 2.87 18.47
CA SER A 109 12.08 2.80 17.04
C SER A 109 13.33 1.95 16.78
N PHE A 110 14.34 2.02 17.66
CA PHE A 110 15.54 1.20 17.52
C PHE A 110 15.23 -0.28 17.80
N LEU A 111 14.34 -0.58 18.74
CA LEU A 111 13.86 -1.94 19.01
C LEU A 111 13.08 -2.51 17.82
N GLU A 112 12.23 -1.71 17.16
CA GLU A 112 11.57 -2.12 15.91
C GLU A 112 12.58 -2.40 14.80
N PHE A 113 13.67 -1.63 14.70
CA PHE A 113 14.78 -1.99 13.82
C PHE A 113 15.41 -3.33 14.21
N LEU A 114 15.72 -3.57 15.49
CA LEU A 114 16.29 -4.84 15.95
C LEU A 114 15.40 -6.03 15.59
N LYS A 115 14.07 -5.88 15.63
CA LYS A 115 13.13 -6.93 15.17
C LYS A 115 13.32 -7.28 13.70
N THR A 116 13.64 -6.31 12.84
CA THR A 116 13.83 -6.57 11.40
C THR A 116 15.08 -7.39 11.10
N ILE A 117 16.06 -7.38 11.99
CA ILE A 117 17.34 -8.11 11.85
C ILE A 117 17.44 -9.31 12.80
N ASP A 118 16.39 -9.60 13.59
CA ASP A 118 16.36 -10.71 14.55
C ASP A 118 16.21 -12.05 13.83
N GLN A 119 17.33 -12.67 13.49
CA GLN A 119 17.38 -14.03 12.94
C GLN A 119 17.26 -15.13 14.01
N TRP A 120 17.29 -14.78 15.30
CA TRP A 120 17.28 -15.73 16.41
C TRP A 120 15.93 -15.83 17.14
N HIS A 121 14.92 -15.07 16.68
CA HIS A 121 13.57 -15.04 17.24
C HIS A 121 13.54 -14.73 18.75
N LYS A 122 14.41 -13.82 19.20
CA LYS A 122 14.51 -13.41 20.62
C LYS A 122 13.48 -12.37 21.01
N ILE A 123 13.09 -11.50 20.07
CA ILE A 123 12.18 -10.38 20.34
C ILE A 123 10.72 -10.82 20.20
N GLU A 124 10.42 -11.60 19.17
CA GLU A 124 9.10 -12.21 18.96
C GLU A 124 9.26 -13.72 18.88
N PRO A 125 8.65 -14.49 19.82
CA PRO A 125 8.67 -15.94 19.77
C PRO A 125 8.10 -16.42 18.45
N LEU A 126 8.78 -17.37 17.81
CA LEU A 126 8.43 -17.90 16.49
C LEU A 126 6.98 -18.39 16.44
N GLU A 127 6.48 -18.98 17.53
CA GLU A 127 5.11 -19.48 17.67
C GLU A 127 4.07 -18.35 17.60
N SER A 128 4.38 -17.17 18.14
CA SER A 128 3.49 -16.00 18.08
C SER A 128 3.38 -15.48 16.66
N VAL A 129 4.51 -15.38 15.96
CA VAL A 129 4.56 -14.92 14.56
C VAL A 129 3.86 -15.91 13.63
N ILE A 130 4.03 -17.21 13.84
CA ILE A 130 3.34 -18.25 13.07
C ILE A 130 1.82 -18.16 13.30
N GLY A 131 1.37 -18.05 14.55
CA GLY A 131 -0.05 -17.97 14.87
C GLY A 131 -0.75 -16.73 14.29
N GLU A 132 -0.06 -15.59 14.24
CA GLU A 132 -0.57 -14.38 13.58
C GLU A 132 -0.65 -14.53 12.06
N LYS A 133 0.39 -15.11 11.45
CA LYS A 133 0.41 -15.36 10.01
C LYS A 133 -0.66 -16.37 9.60
N ASP A 134 -0.89 -17.43 10.36
CA ASP A 134 -1.94 -18.42 10.09
C ASP A 134 -3.34 -17.82 10.17
N LYS A 135 -3.59 -16.92 11.14
CA LYS A 135 -4.85 -16.16 11.21
C LYS A 135 -5.04 -15.28 9.99
N LEU A 136 -4.00 -14.58 9.55
CA LEU A 136 -4.06 -13.74 8.36
C LEU A 136 -4.33 -14.58 7.10
N ILE A 137 -3.67 -15.73 6.97
CA ILE A 137 -3.91 -16.68 5.87
C ILE A 137 -5.37 -17.15 5.86
N ALA A 138 -5.94 -17.49 7.01
CA ALA A 138 -7.33 -17.89 7.12
C ALA A 138 -8.29 -16.77 6.68
N GLN A 139 -8.06 -15.54 7.13
CA GLN A 139 -8.86 -14.37 6.76
C GLN A 139 -8.79 -14.07 5.26
N LEU A 140 -7.59 -14.12 4.67
CA LEU A 140 -7.40 -13.89 3.24
C LEU A 140 -8.09 -14.97 2.39
N LYS A 141 -7.99 -16.25 2.80
CA LYS A 141 -8.69 -17.35 2.12
C LYS A 141 -10.21 -17.18 2.17
N GLN A 142 -10.76 -16.79 3.31
CA GLN A 142 -12.19 -16.49 3.42
C GLN A 142 -12.59 -15.35 2.48
N ARG A 143 -11.79 -14.28 2.42
CA ARG A 143 -12.09 -13.13 1.56
C ARG A 143 -12.05 -13.48 0.08
N ILE A 144 -11.12 -14.34 -0.33
CA ILE A 144 -11.05 -14.85 -1.71
C ILE A 144 -12.34 -15.62 -2.04
N ALA A 145 -12.77 -16.55 -1.17
CA ALA A 145 -13.99 -17.32 -1.40
C ALA A 145 -15.24 -16.43 -1.51
N GLU A 146 -15.35 -15.41 -0.66
CA GLU A 146 -16.44 -14.42 -0.73
C GLU A 146 -16.43 -13.63 -2.05
N LEU A 147 -15.26 -13.16 -2.48
CA LEU A 147 -15.12 -12.39 -3.72
C LEU A 147 -15.39 -13.25 -4.96
N GLU A 148 -14.97 -14.51 -4.95
CA GLU A 148 -15.27 -15.46 -6.02
C GLU A 148 -16.78 -15.74 -6.13
N ALA A 149 -17.46 -15.91 -4.99
CA ALA A 149 -18.91 -16.08 -4.96
C ALA A 149 -19.64 -14.83 -5.51
N GLN A 150 -19.21 -13.63 -5.09
CA GLN A 150 -19.76 -12.38 -5.61
C GLN A 150 -19.53 -12.21 -7.12
N LEU A 151 -18.34 -12.57 -7.61
CA LEU A 151 -18.03 -12.55 -9.04
C LEU A 151 -18.89 -13.53 -9.83
N LYS A 152 -19.12 -14.74 -9.31
CA LYS A 152 -19.98 -15.73 -9.95
C LYS A 152 -21.42 -15.23 -10.05
N GLN A 153 -21.95 -14.65 -8.98
CA GLN A 153 -23.28 -14.07 -8.97
C GLN A 153 -23.39 -12.88 -9.94
N ALA A 154 -22.39 -11.99 -9.96
CA ALA A 154 -22.38 -10.84 -10.87
C ALA A 154 -22.31 -11.24 -12.36
N LYS A 155 -21.69 -12.39 -12.66
CA LYS A 155 -21.53 -12.91 -14.02
C LYS A 155 -22.62 -13.90 -14.44
N GLU A 156 -23.55 -14.27 -13.56
CA GLU A 156 -24.61 -15.26 -13.85
C GLU A 156 -25.41 -14.91 -15.12
N PHE A 157 -25.63 -13.61 -15.35
CA PHE A 157 -26.38 -13.10 -16.50
C PHE A 157 -25.49 -12.46 -17.58
N ASP A 158 -24.17 -12.67 -17.50
CA ASP A 158 -23.26 -12.16 -18.54
C ASP A 158 -23.33 -13.07 -19.76
N ALA A 159 -23.53 -12.46 -20.93
CA ALA A 159 -23.46 -13.16 -22.19
C ALA A 159 -22.01 -13.61 -22.47
N ASN A 160 -21.84 -14.86 -22.88
CA ASN A 160 -20.53 -15.42 -23.24
C ASN A 160 -19.97 -14.81 -24.53
N GLU A 161 -20.82 -14.21 -25.36
CA GLU A 161 -20.46 -13.63 -26.65
C GLU A 161 -21.02 -12.20 -26.76
N LYS A 162 -20.29 -11.36 -27.51
CA LYS A 162 -20.74 -10.01 -27.83
C LYS A 162 -21.38 -9.97 -29.22
N VAL A 163 -22.42 -9.15 -29.36
CA VAL A 163 -23.07 -8.89 -30.65
C VAL A 163 -22.15 -8.02 -31.51
N VAL A 164 -21.86 -8.46 -32.73
CA VAL A 164 -21.00 -7.71 -33.66
C VAL A 164 -21.82 -6.73 -34.49
N ILE A 165 -21.50 -5.44 -34.37
CA ILE A 165 -21.95 -4.40 -35.28
C ILE A 165 -20.97 -4.37 -36.45
N THR A 166 -21.46 -4.60 -37.67
CA THR A 166 -20.63 -4.58 -38.89
C THR A 166 -19.83 -3.28 -39.01
N ASN A 167 -18.59 -3.40 -39.51
CA ASN A 167 -17.70 -2.26 -39.75
C ASN A 167 -18.42 -1.15 -40.55
N GLY A 168 -18.23 0.11 -40.15
CA GLY A 168 -18.93 1.26 -40.73
C GLY A 168 -20.34 1.55 -40.18
N TYR A 169 -21.01 0.60 -39.51
CA TYR A 169 -22.42 0.77 -39.10
C TYR A 169 -22.65 1.18 -37.64
N ILE A 170 -21.59 1.55 -36.91
CA ILE A 170 -21.71 1.96 -35.50
C ILE A 170 -22.62 3.18 -35.34
N ALA A 171 -22.52 4.19 -36.21
CA ALA A 171 -23.35 5.39 -36.14
C ALA A 171 -24.84 5.07 -36.41
N ALA A 172 -25.12 4.21 -37.39
CA ALA A 172 -26.48 3.74 -37.70
C ALA A 172 -27.09 2.95 -36.54
N PHE A 173 -26.29 2.10 -35.87
CA PHE A 173 -26.75 1.39 -34.67
C PHE A 173 -27.05 2.35 -33.51
N MET A 174 -26.18 3.33 -33.27
CA MET A 174 -26.41 4.34 -32.22
C MET A 174 -27.67 5.17 -32.50
N ASP A 175 -27.98 5.44 -33.77
CA ASP A 175 -29.22 6.11 -34.17
C ASP A 175 -30.45 5.28 -33.82
N LEU A 176 -30.44 3.97 -34.13
CA LEU A 176 -31.51 3.06 -33.73
C LEU A 176 -31.73 3.05 -32.20
N VAL A 177 -30.65 3.07 -31.41
CA VAL A 177 -30.76 3.17 -29.95
C VAL A 177 -31.38 4.49 -29.51
N ASN A 178 -31.03 5.61 -30.15
CA ASN A 178 -31.64 6.91 -29.88
C ASN A 178 -33.13 6.96 -30.26
N GLN A 179 -33.50 6.29 -31.37
CA GLN A 179 -34.90 6.15 -31.78
C GLN A 179 -35.68 5.36 -30.72
N MET A 180 -35.15 4.23 -30.24
CA MET A 180 -35.79 3.44 -29.17
C MET A 180 -36.09 4.27 -27.91
N GLN A 181 -35.16 5.13 -27.48
CA GLN A 181 -35.34 6.02 -26.32
C GLN A 181 -36.46 7.06 -26.51
N SER A 182 -36.80 7.35 -27.76
CA SER A 182 -37.77 8.37 -28.14
C SER A 182 -39.14 7.78 -28.49
N LEU A 183 -39.29 6.44 -28.51
CA LEU A 183 -40.56 5.77 -28.75
C LEU A 183 -41.53 5.98 -27.58
N THR A 184 -42.76 6.32 -27.91
CA THR A 184 -43.87 6.48 -26.97
C THR A 184 -45.03 5.59 -27.39
N SER A 185 -45.61 4.87 -26.43
CA SER A 185 -46.87 4.15 -26.61
C SER A 185 -47.98 4.87 -25.85
N GLU A 186 -48.99 5.33 -26.59
CA GLU A 186 -50.15 6.08 -26.09
C GLU A 186 -49.80 7.39 -25.36
N LYS A 187 -49.19 7.31 -24.17
CA LYS A 187 -48.74 8.46 -23.36
C LYS A 187 -47.47 8.19 -22.53
N THR A 188 -46.92 6.99 -22.58
CA THR A 188 -45.72 6.62 -21.82
C THR A 188 -44.56 6.30 -22.76
N LYS A 189 -43.33 6.57 -22.32
CA LYS A 189 -42.14 6.12 -23.03
C LYS A 189 -42.09 4.59 -22.99
N LEU A 190 -41.75 3.97 -24.11
CA LEU A 190 -41.60 2.51 -24.19
C LEU A 190 -40.47 2.03 -23.27
N VAL A 191 -39.36 2.77 -23.26
CA VAL A 191 -38.18 2.52 -22.42
C VAL A 191 -37.75 3.84 -21.79
N SER A 192 -37.36 3.80 -20.52
CA SER A 192 -36.91 4.99 -19.80
C SER A 192 -35.77 4.66 -18.84
N SER A 193 -34.89 5.64 -18.63
CA SER A 193 -33.78 5.58 -17.68
C SER A 193 -33.58 6.96 -17.08
N GLN A 194 -33.14 7.02 -15.82
CA GLN A 194 -32.85 8.29 -15.13
C GLN A 194 -31.69 9.08 -15.77
N GLY A 195 -30.81 8.38 -16.49
CA GLY A 195 -29.72 8.98 -17.25
C GLY A 195 -29.29 8.09 -18.42
N GLN A 196 -28.21 8.48 -19.09
CA GLN A 196 -27.71 7.77 -20.26
C GLN A 196 -26.77 6.59 -19.94
N SER A 197 -26.39 6.41 -18.66
CA SER A 197 -25.44 5.39 -18.24
C SER A 197 -25.83 3.94 -18.51
N PRO A 198 -27.11 3.53 -18.43
CA PRO A 198 -27.50 2.18 -18.82
C PRO A 198 -27.22 1.91 -20.30
N TRP A 199 -27.49 2.89 -21.18
CA TRP A 199 -27.35 2.74 -22.63
C TRP A 199 -25.90 2.54 -23.06
N TYR A 200 -25.01 3.48 -22.73
CA TYR A 200 -23.63 3.36 -23.20
C TYR A 200 -22.85 2.23 -22.51
N LYS A 201 -23.18 1.86 -21.26
CA LYS A 201 -22.56 0.71 -20.59
C LYS A 201 -23.05 -0.62 -21.18
N MET A 202 -24.34 -0.74 -21.47
CA MET A 202 -24.89 -1.92 -22.14
C MET A 202 -24.23 -2.13 -23.51
N ILE A 203 -24.09 -1.06 -24.30
CA ILE A 203 -23.46 -1.15 -25.62
C ILE A 203 -21.98 -1.55 -25.50
N ALA A 204 -21.20 -0.90 -24.64
CA ALA A 204 -19.79 -1.26 -24.45
C ALA A 204 -19.59 -2.69 -23.88
N LYS A 205 -20.51 -3.14 -23.02
CA LYS A 205 -20.46 -4.48 -22.41
C LYS A 205 -20.79 -5.57 -23.42
N TYR A 206 -21.88 -5.42 -24.18
CA TYR A 206 -22.45 -6.51 -24.98
C TYR A 206 -22.23 -6.41 -26.49
N PHE A 207 -21.67 -5.31 -27.01
CA PHE A 207 -21.47 -5.11 -28.45
C PHE A 207 -20.00 -4.89 -28.84
N MET A 208 -19.66 -5.24 -30.08
CA MET A 208 -18.37 -4.98 -30.75
C MET A 208 -18.61 -4.22 -32.06
N HIS A 209 -17.59 -3.53 -32.54
CA HIS A 209 -17.57 -2.88 -33.86
C HIS A 209 -16.57 -3.62 -34.75
N GLY A 210 -17.09 -4.46 -35.64
CA GLY A 210 -16.31 -5.51 -36.30
C GLY A 210 -15.63 -6.37 -35.25
N ASP A 211 -14.30 -6.51 -35.36
CA ASP A 211 -13.49 -7.29 -34.43
C ASP A 211 -13.00 -6.49 -33.21
N LYS A 212 -13.43 -5.23 -33.07
CA LYS A 212 -12.93 -4.32 -32.03
C LYS A 212 -13.96 -4.12 -30.90
N PRO A 213 -13.54 -4.18 -29.63
CA PRO A 213 -14.42 -3.82 -28.52
C PRO A 213 -14.77 -2.32 -28.56
N ILE A 214 -16.01 -1.99 -28.23
CA ILE A 214 -16.45 -0.60 -28.10
C ILE A 214 -16.09 -0.12 -26.68
N SER A 215 -15.26 0.91 -26.57
CA SER A 215 -14.93 1.47 -25.25
C SER A 215 -16.12 2.22 -24.65
N ILE A 216 -16.22 2.24 -23.32
CA ILE A 216 -17.27 2.97 -22.59
C ILE A 216 -17.31 4.45 -23.01
N ASP A 217 -16.15 5.09 -23.19
CA ASP A 217 -16.06 6.48 -23.62
C ASP A 217 -16.56 6.68 -25.05
N THR A 218 -16.22 5.75 -25.96
CA THR A 218 -16.71 5.81 -27.34
C THR A 218 -18.23 5.72 -27.38
N ALA A 219 -18.81 4.76 -26.66
CA ALA A 219 -20.26 4.65 -26.56
C ALA A 219 -20.87 5.91 -25.91
N ARG A 220 -20.29 6.40 -24.81
CA ARG A 220 -20.76 7.59 -24.08
C ARG A 220 -20.81 8.84 -24.95
N ASN A 221 -19.85 9.01 -25.87
CA ASN A 221 -19.80 10.16 -26.75
C ASN A 221 -21.01 10.29 -27.70
N TYR A 222 -21.77 9.20 -27.93
CA TYR A 222 -23.04 9.25 -28.68
C TYR A 222 -24.25 9.64 -27.82
N PHE A 223 -24.14 9.61 -26.49
CA PHE A 223 -25.25 9.83 -25.55
C PHE A 223 -24.95 10.99 -24.58
N PRO A 224 -25.19 12.25 -24.97
CA PRO A 224 -24.91 13.41 -24.14
C PRO A 224 -25.88 13.45 -22.95
N ALA A 225 -25.40 13.88 -21.78
CA ALA A 225 -26.21 13.95 -20.57
C ALA A 225 -27.35 14.98 -20.67
N ARG A 226 -27.14 16.05 -21.46
CA ARG A 226 -28.13 17.08 -21.76
C ARG A 226 -28.05 17.40 -23.24
N LYS A 227 -29.19 17.45 -23.94
CA LYS A 227 -29.23 17.74 -25.39
C LYS A 227 -28.69 19.14 -25.74
N ASN A 228 -28.79 20.09 -24.81
CA ASN A 228 -28.39 21.49 -24.99
C ASN A 228 -26.96 21.78 -24.52
N ASP A 229 -26.29 20.81 -23.88
CA ASP A 229 -24.93 20.96 -23.35
C ASP A 229 -24.10 19.77 -23.86
N LYS A 230 -23.71 19.89 -25.14
CA LYS A 230 -22.96 18.87 -25.87
C LYS A 230 -21.49 18.93 -25.40
N PRO A 231 -20.96 17.89 -24.75
CA PRO A 231 -19.56 17.86 -24.35
C PRO A 231 -18.63 17.92 -25.57
N SER A 232 -17.40 18.39 -25.40
CA SER A 232 -16.42 18.60 -26.49
C SER A 232 -16.12 17.35 -27.34
N LYS A 233 -16.34 16.15 -26.79
CA LYS A 233 -16.16 14.86 -27.48
C LYS A 233 -17.47 14.24 -27.99
N TYR A 234 -18.57 14.98 -27.95
CA TYR A 234 -19.86 14.50 -28.45
C TYR A 234 -19.77 14.16 -29.94
N ILE A 235 -20.30 12.99 -30.31
CA ILE A 235 -20.39 12.54 -31.69
C ILE A 235 -21.83 12.76 -32.16
N GLU A 236 -21.98 13.70 -33.10
CA GLU A 236 -23.24 13.93 -33.80
C GLU A 236 -23.37 12.92 -34.95
N ILE A 237 -24.51 12.23 -35.01
CA ILE A 237 -24.80 11.26 -36.07
C ILE A 237 -25.21 12.04 -37.32
N ALA A 238 -24.42 11.92 -38.39
CA ALA A 238 -24.71 12.57 -39.66
C ALA A 238 -25.96 11.96 -40.33
N GLU A 239 -26.70 12.76 -41.11
CA GLU A 239 -27.92 12.29 -41.79
C GLU A 239 -27.68 11.07 -42.68
N ARG A 240 -26.52 10.98 -43.33
CA ARG A 240 -26.12 9.83 -44.15
C ARG A 240 -26.05 8.51 -43.38
N ASP A 241 -25.87 8.58 -42.06
CA ASP A 241 -25.70 7.43 -41.18
C ASP A 241 -27.04 7.04 -40.50
N LYS A 242 -28.11 7.82 -40.68
CA LYS A 242 -29.47 7.54 -40.20
C LYS A 242 -30.22 6.62 -41.17
N LEU A 243 -29.73 5.40 -41.29
CA LEU A 243 -30.15 4.45 -42.35
C LEU A 243 -31.54 3.83 -42.12
N PHE A 244 -32.03 3.81 -40.89
CA PHE A 244 -33.25 3.08 -40.51
C PHE A 244 -34.23 3.99 -39.78
N LYS A 245 -35.52 3.64 -39.79
CA LYS A 245 -36.57 4.35 -39.05
C LYS A 245 -37.53 3.37 -38.38
N ILE A 246 -37.70 3.49 -37.07
CA ILE A 246 -38.67 2.72 -36.29
C ILE A 246 -40.03 3.41 -36.36
N ILE A 247 -41.05 2.70 -36.83
CA ILE A 247 -42.40 3.23 -37.05
C ILE A 247 -43.40 2.39 -36.24
N LEU A 248 -44.29 3.05 -35.50
CA LEU A 248 -45.38 2.39 -34.78
C LEU A 248 -46.39 1.86 -35.81
N LYS A 249 -46.73 0.57 -35.74
CA LYS A 249 -47.83 0.02 -36.54
C LYS A 249 -49.16 0.28 -35.85
N ASP A 250 -50.19 0.63 -36.61
CA ASP A 250 -51.55 0.79 -36.08
C ASP A 250 -52.00 -0.50 -35.40
N LYS A 251 -52.48 -0.39 -34.16
CA LYS A 251 -53.08 -1.50 -33.43
C LYS A 251 -54.39 -1.88 -34.15
N LYS A 252 -54.48 -3.11 -34.66
CA LYS A 252 -55.77 -3.71 -35.05
C LYS A 252 -56.63 -3.96 -33.82
#